data_AF-A0A5C5XJR6-F1
#
_entry.id   AF-A0A5C5XJR6-F1
#
_cell.length_a   1.000
_cell.length_b   1.000
_cell.length_c   1.000
_cell.angle_alpha   90.00
_cell.angle_beta   90.00
_cell.angle_gamma   90.00
#
_symmetry.space_group_name_H-M   'P 1'
#
loop_
_entity.id
_entity.type
_entity.pdbx_description
1 polymer ?
#
loop_
_entity_poly.entity_id
_entity_poly.type
_entity_poly.pdbx_seq_one_letter_code
_entity_poly.pdbx_strand_id
1 'polypeptide(L)'
;MTYNEKHDDWTECQGGEIAGLAKSLLQKREFVNSRRRIMKTSITAAMLVIGVGLGMVIMQLPTNHPDGLACAEVADYSEDYFAHQLKPEIVDRIEMHLDHCKRCRDHYAEYQEDHSTQHSRYTKTNLFPVLALW
;
A
#
# COMPACT_ATOMS: atom_id res chain seq x y z
N MET A 1 -65.81 -36.34 23.64
CA MET A 1 -64.74 -35.77 22.77
C MET A 1 -65.31 -35.65 21.38
N THR A 2 -65.81 -34.48 21.02
CA THR A 2 -66.34 -34.18 19.69
C THR A 2 -65.25 -33.53 18.86
N TYR A 3 -64.79 -34.20 17.81
CA TYR A 3 -63.85 -33.64 16.83
C TYR A 3 -64.60 -32.63 15.96
N ASN A 4 -64.14 -31.38 16.00
CA ASN A 4 -64.67 -30.30 15.16
C ASN A 4 -63.91 -30.36 13.83
N GLU A 5 -64.48 -31.03 12.83
CA GLU A 5 -63.98 -31.03 11.46
C GLU A 5 -64.02 -29.58 10.94
N LYS A 6 -62.84 -28.96 10.86
CA LYS A 6 -62.68 -27.70 10.12
C LYS A 6 -62.80 -28.06 8.65
N HIS A 7 -63.98 -27.81 8.08
CA HIS A 7 -64.12 -27.73 6.63
C HIS A 7 -63.21 -26.60 6.15
N ASP A 8 -62.13 -26.97 5.46
CA ASP A 8 -61.31 -26.02 4.71
C ASP A 8 -62.21 -25.42 3.62
N ASP A 9 -62.69 -24.21 3.89
CA ASP A 9 -63.53 -23.42 3.00
C ASP A 9 -62.65 -22.92 1.85
N TRP A 10 -62.55 -23.75 0.80
CA TRP A 10 -61.89 -23.38 -0.45
C TRP A 10 -62.74 -22.30 -1.12
N THR A 11 -62.36 -21.04 -0.93
CA THR A 11 -63.02 -19.93 -1.60
C THR A 11 -62.61 -19.88 -3.08
N GLU A 12 -63.60 -19.67 -3.97
CA GLU A 12 -63.34 -19.46 -5.39
C GLU A 12 -62.46 -18.23 -5.57
N CYS A 13 -61.30 -18.44 -6.19
CA CYS A 13 -60.31 -17.39 -6.39
C CYS A 13 -60.89 -16.31 -7.31
N GLN A 14 -60.98 -15.08 -6.82
CA GLN A 14 -61.51 -13.95 -7.57
C GLN A 14 -60.62 -13.71 -8.80
N GLY A 15 -61.19 -13.91 -9.99
CA GLY A 15 -60.44 -13.86 -11.24
C GLY A 15 -59.73 -12.52 -11.43
N GLY A 16 -58.39 -12.53 -11.40
CA GLY A 16 -57.56 -11.36 -11.70
C GLY A 16 -56.49 -11.01 -10.66
N GLU A 17 -56.62 -11.45 -9.41
CA GLU A 17 -55.64 -11.13 -8.36
C GLU A 17 -54.26 -11.76 -8.63
N ILE A 18 -54.25 -13.02 -9.08
CA ILE A 18 -53.01 -13.74 -9.41
C ILE A 18 -52.30 -13.07 -10.60
N ALA A 19 -53.07 -12.57 -11.58
CA ALA A 19 -52.53 -11.86 -12.74
C ALA A 19 -51.94 -10.49 -12.35
N GLY A 20 -52.55 -9.80 -11.38
CA GLY A 20 -52.03 -8.54 -10.82
C GLY A 20 -50.71 -8.74 -10.06
N LEU A 21 -50.63 -9.81 -9.25
CA LEU A 21 -49.39 -10.19 -8.56
C LEU A 21 -48.27 -10.55 -9.53
N ALA A 22 -48.57 -11.30 -10.60
CA ALA A 22 -47.58 -11.61 -11.63
C ALA A 22 -47.03 -10.35 -12.31
N LYS A 23 -47.90 -9.39 -12.67
CA LYS A 23 -47.49 -8.12 -13.30
C LYS A 23 -46.62 -7.25 -12.39
N SER A 24 -46.99 -7.14 -11.11
CA SER A 24 -46.22 -6.34 -10.15
C SER A 24 -44.83 -6.92 -9.88
N LEU A 25 -44.69 -8.25 -9.86
CA LEU A 25 -43.40 -8.93 -9.74
C LEU A 25 -42.52 -8.73 -10.99
N LEU A 26 -43.10 -8.78 -12.19
CA LEU A 26 -42.38 -8.51 -13.44
C LEU A 26 -41.87 -7.07 -13.50
N GLN A 27 -42.70 -6.07 -13.20
CA GLN A 27 -42.28 -4.67 -13.16
C GLN A 27 -41.18 -4.41 -12.14
N LYS A 28 -41.28 -5.02 -10.94
CA LYS A 28 -40.26 -4.87 -9.90
C LYS A 28 -38.94 -5.50 -10.31
N ARG A 29 -38.98 -6.64 -11.01
CA ARG A 29 -37.79 -7.32 -11.55
C ARG A 29 -37.08 -6.48 -12.61
N GLU A 30 -37.83 -5.87 -13.52
CA GLU A 30 -37.28 -4.99 -14.55
C GLU A 30 -36.61 -3.75 -13.95
N PHE A 31 -37.24 -3.14 -12.94
CA PHE A 31 -36.70 -1.97 -12.26
C PHE A 31 -35.41 -2.28 -11.49
N VAL A 32 -35.33 -3.43 -10.82
CA VAL A 32 -34.10 -3.85 -10.12
C VAL A 32 -32.99 -4.21 -11.12
N ASN A 33 -33.33 -4.87 -12.23
CA ASN A 33 -32.37 -5.23 -13.26
C ASN A 33 -31.82 -4.01 -14.01
N SER A 34 -32.66 -3.01 -14.33
CA SER A 34 -32.20 -1.77 -14.97
C SER A 34 -31.24 -1.02 -14.04
N ARG A 35 -31.56 -0.91 -12.75
CA ARG A 35 -30.72 -0.27 -11.74
C ARG A 35 -29.39 -0.99 -11.55
N ARG A 36 -29.38 -2.33 -11.56
CA ARG A 36 -28.15 -3.14 -11.52
C ARG A 36 -27.28 -2.96 -12.77
N ARG A 37 -27.87 -2.80 -13.96
CA ARG A 37 -27.10 -2.55 -15.19
C ARG A 37 -26.41 -1.18 -15.14
N ILE A 38 -27.11 -0.14 -14.68
CA ILE A 38 -26.57 1.22 -14.56
C ILE A 38 -25.45 1.29 -13.49
N MET A 39 -25.59 0.58 -12.37
CA MET A 39 -24.53 0.54 -11.35
C MET A 39 -23.28 -0.22 -11.80
N LYS A 40 -23.42 -1.26 -12.63
CA LYS A 40 -22.26 -2.02 -13.12
C LYS A 40 -21.41 -1.22 -14.10
N THR A 41 -22.03 -0.40 -14.94
CA THR A 41 -21.30 0.39 -15.95
C THR A 41 -20.52 1.55 -15.35
N SER A 42 -21.03 2.19 -14.27
CA SER A 42 -20.33 3.31 -13.62
C SER A 42 -19.06 2.88 -12.89
N ILE A 43 -19.09 1.72 -12.21
CA ILE A 43 -17.94 1.22 -11.45
C ILE A 43 -16.77 0.88 -12.39
N THR A 44 -17.05 0.23 -13.53
CA THR A 44 -16.01 -0.08 -14.53
C THR A 44 -15.37 1.15 -15.14
N ALA A 45 -16.15 2.20 -15.41
CA ALA A 45 -15.63 3.45 -15.95
C ALA A 45 -14.73 4.19 -14.94
N ALA A 46 -15.13 4.23 -13.67
CA ALA A 46 -14.35 4.86 -12.61
C ALA A 46 -13.01 4.15 -12.36
N MET A 47 -12.99 2.82 -12.34
CA MET A 47 -11.75 2.02 -12.21
C MET A 47 -10.77 2.27 -13.35
N LEU A 48 -11.26 2.41 -14.59
CA LEU A 48 -10.44 2.71 -15.76
C LEU A 48 -9.76 4.08 -15.66
N VAL A 49 -10.50 5.11 -15.23
CA VAL A 49 -9.95 6.47 -15.06
C VAL A 49 -8.89 6.49 -13.96
N ILE A 50 -9.14 5.85 -12.82
CA ILE A 50 -8.20 5.78 -11.70
C ILE A 50 -6.93 5.00 -12.09
N GLY A 51 -7.09 3.85 -12.76
CA GLY A 51 -5.97 3.02 -13.19
C GLY A 51 -5.06 3.71 -14.21
N VAL A 52 -5.63 4.37 -15.22
CA VAL A 52 -4.86 5.12 -16.23
C VAL A 52 -4.18 6.34 -15.60
N GLY A 53 -4.89 7.07 -14.72
CA GLY A 53 -4.34 8.22 -14.01
C GLY A 53 -3.14 7.86 -13.13
N LEU A 54 -3.27 6.82 -12.30
CA LEU A 54 -2.16 6.34 -11.46
C LEU A 54 -1.00 5.78 -12.28
N GLY A 55 -1.29 5.06 -13.37
CA GLY A 55 -0.25 4.52 -14.26
C GLY A 55 0.61 5.61 -14.90
N MET A 56 0.00 6.70 -15.36
CA MET A 56 0.75 7.83 -15.92
C MET A 56 1.62 8.54 -14.87
N VAL A 57 1.12 8.72 -13.64
CA VAL A 57 1.91 9.33 -12.57
C VAL A 57 3.12 8.46 -12.23
N ILE A 58 2.96 7.14 -12.13
CA ILE A 58 4.07 6.22 -11.82
C ILE A 58 5.12 6.21 -12.94
N MET A 59 4.71 6.26 -14.22
CA MET A 59 5.65 6.35 -15.35
C MET A 59 6.34 7.71 -15.48
N GLN A 60 5.74 8.78 -14.94
CA GLN A 60 6.33 10.11 -14.94
C GLN A 60 7.20 10.39 -13.70
N LEU A 61 7.28 9.48 -12.73
CA LEU A 61 8.32 9.60 -11.71
C LEU A 61 9.67 9.49 -12.42
N PRO A 62 10.49 10.55 -12.40
CA PRO A 62 11.77 10.53 -13.07
C PRO A 62 12.66 9.51 -12.36
N THR A 63 12.80 8.32 -12.96
CA THR A 63 13.84 7.36 -12.61
C THR A 63 15.21 7.80 -13.16
N ASN A 64 15.29 8.99 -13.76
CA ASN A 64 16.53 9.61 -14.19
C ASN A 64 17.25 10.20 -12.97
N HIS A 65 17.80 9.32 -12.13
CA HIS A 65 18.90 9.72 -11.28
C HIS A 65 20.09 9.96 -12.22
N PRO A 66 20.69 11.17 -12.24
CA PRO A 66 21.80 11.50 -13.15
C PRO A 66 22.98 10.52 -13.03
N ASP A 67 23.06 9.82 -11.90
CA ASP A 67 24.20 8.99 -11.52
C ASP A 67 23.93 7.50 -11.75
N GLY A 68 22.71 7.17 -12.15
CA GLY A 68 22.25 5.80 -12.43
C GLY A 68 22.04 4.93 -11.19
N LEU A 69 22.24 5.44 -9.96
CA LEU A 69 21.96 4.70 -8.73
C LEU A 69 20.55 4.98 -8.20
N ALA A 70 19.88 3.91 -7.80
CA ALA A 70 18.64 4.00 -7.04
C ALA A 70 18.92 4.30 -5.56
N CYS A 71 18.01 5.00 -4.88
CA CYS A 71 18.15 5.29 -3.45
C CYS A 71 18.32 4.02 -2.58
N ALA A 72 17.75 2.89 -3.02
CA ALA A 72 17.89 1.61 -2.33
C ALA A 72 19.33 1.08 -2.41
N GLU A 73 19.98 1.20 -3.57
CA GLU A 73 21.38 0.78 -3.77
C GLU A 73 22.32 1.66 -2.94
N VAL A 74 22.04 2.97 -2.86
CA VAL A 74 22.82 3.91 -2.03
C VAL A 74 22.71 3.58 -0.54
N ALA A 75 21.58 3.04 -0.09
CA ALA A 75 21.40 2.57 1.29
C ALA A 75 22.22 1.29 1.54
N ASP A 76 22.23 0.35 0.61
CA ASP A 76 23.02 -0.89 0.73
C ASP A 76 24.53 -0.62 0.75
N TYR A 77 24.99 0.41 0.04
CA TYR A 77 26.40 0.82 0.06
C TYR A 77 26.81 1.66 1.27
N SER A 78 25.88 2.01 2.17
CA SER A 78 26.19 2.93 3.28
C SER A 78 27.25 2.40 4.24
N GLU A 79 27.18 1.12 4.64
CA GLU A 79 28.17 0.50 5.52
C GLU A 79 29.57 0.45 4.86
N ASP A 80 29.63 0.01 3.60
CA ASP A 80 30.87 -0.10 2.83
C ASP A 80 31.50 1.28 2.55
N TYR A 81 30.67 2.32 2.40
CA TYR A 81 31.10 3.71 2.22
C TYR A 81 31.83 4.22 3.46
N PHE A 82 31.24 4.06 4.65
CA PHE A 82 31.90 4.47 5.90
C PHE A 82 33.10 3.58 6.23
N ALA A 83 33.09 2.31 5.84
CA ALA A 83 34.23 1.41 5.97
C ALA A 83 35.37 1.70 4.98
N HIS A 84 35.20 2.65 4.04
CA HIS A 84 36.14 2.97 2.96
C HIS A 84 36.51 1.73 2.11
N GLN A 85 35.58 0.78 1.96
CA GLN A 85 35.78 -0.46 1.19
C GLN A 85 35.22 -0.36 -0.23
N LEU A 86 34.56 0.76 -0.57
CA LEU A 86 34.04 0.99 -1.90
C LEU A 86 35.14 1.38 -2.90
N LYS A 87 34.89 1.01 -4.16
CA LYS A 87 35.70 1.48 -5.29
C LYS A 87 35.50 2.99 -5.48
N PRO A 88 36.54 3.74 -5.89
CA PRO A 88 36.44 5.19 -6.07
C PRO A 88 35.34 5.60 -7.07
N GLU A 89 35.13 4.82 -8.13
CA GLU A 89 34.05 5.03 -9.11
C GLU A 89 32.62 4.94 -8.52
N ILE A 90 32.46 4.23 -7.41
CA ILE A 90 31.16 4.09 -6.72
C ILE A 90 30.99 5.24 -5.72
N VAL A 91 32.08 5.66 -5.07
CA VAL A 91 32.12 6.82 -4.16
C VAL A 91 31.66 8.08 -4.90
N ASP A 92 32.25 8.39 -6.06
CA ASP A 92 31.90 9.59 -6.84
C ASP A 92 30.41 9.62 -7.22
N ARG A 93 29.83 8.46 -7.52
CA ARG A 93 28.41 8.36 -7.87
C ARG A 93 27.49 8.48 -6.66
N ILE A 94 27.90 7.96 -5.51
CA ILE A 94 27.17 8.14 -4.25
C ILE A 94 27.20 9.62 -3.83
N GLU A 95 28.35 10.27 -3.91
CA GLU A 95 28.47 11.72 -3.62
C GLU A 95 27.56 12.55 -4.52
N MET A 96 27.57 12.27 -5.83
CA MET A 96 26.68 12.93 -6.79
C MET A 96 25.19 12.70 -6.46
N HIS A 97 24.83 11.50 -6.00
CA HIS A 97 23.47 11.19 -5.57
C HIS A 97 23.07 11.92 -4.29
N LEU A 98 23.97 12.02 -3.30
CA LEU A 98 23.74 12.73 -2.04
C LEU A 98 23.56 14.24 -2.24
N ASP A 99 24.20 14.81 -3.26
CA ASP A 99 24.03 16.21 -3.66
C ASP A 99 22.61 16.50 -4.19
N HIS A 100 21.98 15.52 -4.84
CA HIS A 100 20.65 15.68 -5.45
C HIS A 100 19.51 15.12 -4.58
N CYS A 101 19.78 14.12 -3.74
CA CYS A 101 18.78 13.41 -2.94
C CYS A 101 18.86 13.78 -1.45
N LYS A 102 17.97 14.68 -1.01
CA LYS A 102 17.87 15.10 0.39
C LYS A 102 17.62 13.91 1.35
N ARG A 103 16.80 12.94 0.94
CA ARG A 103 16.46 11.78 1.78
C ARG A 103 17.67 10.89 2.08
N CYS A 104 18.52 10.65 1.08
CA CYS A 104 19.75 9.88 1.28
C CYS A 104 20.77 10.67 2.10
N ARG A 105 20.86 11.99 1.92
CA ARG A 105 21.70 12.86 2.74
C ARG A 105 21.33 12.80 4.22
N ASP A 106 20.04 12.92 4.54
CA ASP A 106 19.56 12.87 5.92
C ASP A 106 19.87 11.49 6.55
N HIS A 107 19.70 10.40 5.80
CA HIS A 107 20.03 9.04 6.26
C HIS A 107 21.53 8.87 6.57
N TYR A 108 22.43 9.42 5.74
CA TYR A 108 23.87 9.35 5.98
C TYR A 108 24.30 10.21 7.17
N ALA A 109 23.66 11.35 7.39
CA ALA A 109 23.91 12.19 8.56
C ALA A 109 23.53 11.46 9.86
N GLU A 110 22.37 10.80 9.89
CA GLU A 110 21.92 9.99 11.03
C GLU A 110 22.89 8.82 11.31
N TYR A 111 23.33 8.11 10.28
CA TYR A 111 24.33 7.04 10.40
C TYR A 111 25.66 7.53 10.99
N GLN A 112 26.11 8.72 10.59
CA GLN A 112 27.36 9.31 11.10
C GLN A 112 27.27 9.66 12.60
N GLU A 113 26.11 10.14 13.05
CA GLU A 113 25.85 10.45 14.46
C GLU A 113 25.88 9.17 15.34
N ASP A 114 25.26 8.09 14.88
CA ASP A 114 25.22 6.82 15.62
C ASP A 114 26.62 6.20 15.79
N HIS A 115 27.44 6.18 14.74
CA HIS A 115 28.81 5.66 14.81
C HIS A 115 29.73 6.50 15.71
N SER A 116 29.53 7.82 15.77
CA SER A 116 30.30 8.70 16.68
C SER A 116 30.02 8.38 18.15
N THR A 117 28.78 8.01 18.47
CA THR A 117 28.32 7.72 19.83
C THR A 117 28.82 6.36 20.32
N GLN A 118 28.97 5.40 19.41
CA GLN A 118 29.48 4.06 19.72
C GLN A 118 30.98 4.08 20.08
N HIS A 119 31.79 4.87 19.37
CA HIS A 119 33.23 5.00 19.64
C HIS A 119 33.51 5.65 21.01
N SER A 120 32.62 6.51 21.49
CA SER A 120 32.74 7.12 22.83
C SER A 120 32.41 6.17 23.98
N ARG A 121 31.65 5.08 23.78
CA ARG A 121 31.35 4.11 24.86
C ARG A 121 32.48 3.10 25.09
N TYR A 122 33.22 2.75 24.03
CA TYR A 122 34.29 1.75 24.10
C TYR A 122 35.58 2.31 24.71
N THR A 123 35.87 3.60 24.51
CA THR A 123 37.03 4.26 25.16
C THR A 123 36.81 4.48 26.66
N LYS A 124 35.56 4.57 27.12
CA LYS A 124 35.22 4.78 28.54
C LYS A 124 35.26 3.51 29.38
N THR A 125 35.28 2.33 28.76
CA THR A 125 35.25 1.03 29.48
C THR A 125 36.62 0.37 29.65
N ASN A 126 37.67 0.86 28.97
CA ASN A 126 39.03 0.32 29.08
C ASN A 126 40.01 1.18 29.90
N LEU A 127 39.51 2.20 30.62
CA LEU A 127 40.30 3.00 31.58
C LEU A 127 40.07 2.53 33.03
N PHE A 128 40.07 1.22 33.29
CA PHE A 128 40.32 0.72 34.65
C PHE A 128 41.81 0.40 34.79
N PRO A 129 42.53 1.04 35.71
CA PRO A 129 43.97 0.89 35.84
C PRO A 129 44.29 -0.52 36.35
N VAL A 130 45.04 -1.28 35.56
CA VAL A 130 45.78 -2.47 36.00
C VAL A 130 46.94 -1.99 36.88
N LEU A 131 46.63 -1.49 38.07
CA LEU A 131 47.61 -1.10 39.10
C LEU A 131 47.06 -1.52 40.47
N ALA A 132 46.99 -2.83 40.69
CA ALA A 132 46.76 -3.39 42.03
C ALA A 132 47.28 -4.84 42.07
N LEU A 133 48.60 -5.03 41.99
CA LEU A 133 49.27 -6.29 42.34
C LEU A 133 50.79 -6.08 42.30
N TRP A 134 51.36 -5.40 43.29
CA TRP A 134 52.73 -5.58 43.81
C TRP A 134 52.81 -4.94 45.20
#